data_AF-A0A7H5QFL1-F1
#
_entry.id   AF-A0A7H5QFL1-F1
#
_cell.length_a   1.000
_cell.length_b   1.000
_cell.length_c   1.000
_cell.angle_alpha   90.00
_cell.angle_beta   90.00
_cell.angle_gamma   90.00
#
_symmetry.space_group_name_H-M   'P 1'
#
loop_
_entity.id
_entity.type
_entity.pdbx_description
1 polymer ?
#
loop_
_entity_poly.entity_id
_entity_poly.type
_entity_poly.pdbx_seq_one_letter_code
_entity_poly.pdbx_strand_id
1 'polypeptide(L)'
;VVFVSWILGRCIFFYNENVNKKAETFVHGTVLEIVWTITPAIILIIIAIPSFSLLYAMDEVIDPILTLKVIGNQWYWSYEYSDAMDDSIFFDSY
;
A
#
# COMPACT_ATOMS: atom_id res chain seq x y z
N VAL A 1 11.30 -0.24 7.91
CA VAL A 1 12.23 0.49 8.81
C VAL A 1 12.95 -0.46 9.77
N VAL A 2 12.23 -1.29 10.54
CA VAL A 2 12.81 -2.20 11.55
C VAL A 2 14.01 -3.03 11.06
N PHE A 3 13.90 -3.71 9.91
CA PHE A 3 15.00 -4.53 9.36
C PHE A 3 16.27 -3.71 9.08
N VAL A 4 16.12 -2.56 8.42
CA VAL A 4 17.25 -1.67 8.09
C VAL A 4 17.89 -1.10 9.36
N SER A 5 17.07 -0.63 10.31
CA SER A 5 17.54 -0.12 11.60
C SER A 5 18.30 -1.18 12.39
N TRP A 6 17.85 -2.44 12.36
CA TRP A 6 18.53 -3.55 13.01
C TRP A 6 19.89 -3.85 12.38
N ILE A 7 19.99 -3.91 11.04
CA ILE A 7 21.27 -4.10 10.35
C ILE A 7 22.23 -2.97 10.66
N LEU A 8 21.78 -1.72 10.61
CA LEU A 8 22.62 -0.55 10.92
C LEU A 8 23.14 -0.60 12.36
N GLY A 9 22.28 -0.92 13.33
CA GLY A 9 22.69 -1.07 14.73
C GLY A 9 23.73 -2.17 14.91
N ARG A 10 23.57 -3.31 14.22
CA ARG A 10 24.55 -4.40 14.22
C ARG A 10 25.88 -3.96 13.61
N CYS A 11 25.87 -3.24 12.49
CA CYS A 11 27.09 -2.75 11.86
C CYS A 11 27.89 -1.85 12.81
N ILE A 12 27.23 -0.90 13.47
CA ILE A 12 27.88 0.02 14.41
C ILE A 12 28.50 -0.71 15.60
N PHE A 13 27.80 -1.71 16.15
CA PHE A 13 28.29 -2.45 17.31
C PHE A 13 29.51 -3.35 16.98
N PHE A 14 29.45 -4.10 15.88
CA PHE A 14 30.48 -5.08 15.54
C PHE A 14 31.69 -4.48 14.79
N TYR A 15 31.49 -3.42 14.00
CA TYR A 15 32.54 -2.79 13.19
C TYR A 15 33.01 -1.44 13.74
N ASN A 16 32.82 -1.20 15.04
CA ASN A 16 33.46 -0.09 15.73
C ASN A 16 34.99 -0.27 15.75
N GLU A 17 35.76 0.81 15.65
CA GLU A 17 37.22 0.84 15.69
C GLU A 17 37.80 0.12 16.92
N ASN A 18 37.12 0.21 18.07
CA ASN A 18 37.53 -0.47 19.30
C ASN A 18 37.52 -2.00 19.17
N VAL A 19 36.62 -2.55 18.34
CA VAL A 19 36.40 -3.99 18.16
C VAL A 19 37.08 -4.49 16.89
N ASN A 20 36.97 -3.76 15.78
CA ASN A 20 37.55 -4.11 14.49
C ASN A 20 38.53 -3.03 14.02
N LYS A 21 39.81 -3.21 14.38
CA LYS A 21 40.89 -2.21 14.18
C LYS A 21 41.44 -2.12 12.77
N LYS A 22 41.19 -3.13 11.93
CA LYS A 22 41.65 -3.18 10.54
C LYS A 22 40.44 -3.21 9.62
N ALA A 23 40.38 -2.28 8.68
CA ALA A 23 39.34 -2.25 7.68
C ALA A 23 39.55 -3.36 6.64
N GLU A 24 38.47 -4.02 6.26
CA GLU A 24 38.44 -4.95 5.13
C GLU A 24 38.49 -4.17 3.80
N THR A 25 39.06 -4.77 2.76
CA THR A 25 39.34 -4.08 1.47
C THR A 25 38.49 -4.57 0.31
N PHE A 26 37.48 -5.40 0.57
CA PHE A 26 36.55 -5.83 -0.49
C PHE A 26 35.72 -4.65 -1.01
N VAL A 27 35.52 -4.59 -2.32
CA VAL A 27 34.82 -3.47 -2.97
C VAL A 27 33.53 -3.93 -3.66
N HIS A 28 33.49 -5.18 -4.15
CA HIS A 28 32.36 -5.71 -4.91
C HIS A 28 31.94 -7.09 -4.41
N GLY A 29 30.64 -7.37 -4.52
CA GLY A 29 30.03 -8.61 -4.07
C GLY A 29 28.84 -8.98 -4.95
N THR A 30 29.09 -9.40 -6.19
CA THR A 30 28.06 -9.66 -7.21
C THR A 30 26.95 -10.61 -6.73
N VAL A 31 27.29 -11.64 -5.95
CA VAL A 31 26.28 -12.56 -5.39
C VAL A 31 25.33 -11.84 -4.43
N LEU A 32 25.86 -10.95 -3.58
CA LEU A 32 25.08 -10.18 -2.62
C LEU A 32 24.20 -9.15 -3.35
N GLU A 33 24.73 -8.53 -4.40
CA GLU A 33 23.99 -7.64 -5.31
C GLU A 33 22.79 -8.31 -5.95
N ILE A 34 22.95 -9.55 -6.44
CA ILE A 34 21.87 -10.33 -7.03
C ILE A 34 20.80 -10.62 -5.96
N VAL A 35 21.22 -11.06 -4.77
CA VAL A 35 20.29 -11.41 -3.68
C VAL A 35 19.45 -10.21 -3.24
N TRP A 36 20.08 -9.06 -2.98
CA TRP A 36 19.32 -7.87 -2.56
C TRP A 36 18.52 -7.22 -3.68
N THR A 37 18.77 -7.56 -4.95
CA THR A 37 17.97 -7.07 -6.08
C THR A 37 16.74 -7.94 -6.31
N ILE A 38 16.90 -9.26 -6.23
CA ILE A 38 15.80 -10.21 -6.43
C ILE A 38 14.83 -10.19 -5.24
N THR A 39 15.34 -10.06 -4.00
CA THR A 39 14.50 -10.13 -2.79
C THR A 39 13.40 -9.05 -2.80
N PRO A 40 13.69 -7.75 -3.05
CA PRO A 40 12.66 -6.72 -3.18
C PRO A 40 11.72 -6.96 -4.36
N ALA A 41 12.22 -7.45 -5.50
CA ALA A 41 11.39 -7.74 -6.67
C ALA A 41 10.31 -8.80 -6.36
N ILE A 42 10.68 -9.88 -5.66
CA ILE A 42 9.74 -10.91 -5.23
C ILE A 42 8.71 -10.35 -4.24
N ILE A 43 9.15 -9.53 -3.27
CA ILE A 43 8.24 -8.89 -2.31
C ILE A 43 7.18 -8.04 -3.05
N LEU A 44 7.59 -7.29 -4.07
CA LEU A 44 6.67 -6.50 -4.89
C LEU A 44 5.66 -7.38 -5.64
N ILE A 45 6.11 -8.49 -6.24
CA ILE A 45 5.21 -9.42 -6.94
C ILE A 45 4.17 -10.00 -5.98
N ILE A 46 4.58 -10.39 -4.78
CA ILE A 46 3.67 -10.94 -3.76
C ILE A 46 2.61 -9.91 -3.35
N ILE A 47 2.98 -8.63 -3.23
CA ILE A 47 2.03 -7.55 -2.90
C ILE A 47 1.12 -7.22 -4.09
N ALA A 48 1.67 -7.28 -5.32
CA ALA A 48 0.94 -6.93 -6.53
C ALA A 48 -0.23 -7.88 -6.82
N ILE A 49 -0.06 -9.19 -6.59
CA ILE A 49 -1.10 -10.20 -6.87
C ILE A 49 -2.44 -9.92 -6.16
N PRO A 50 -2.52 -9.81 -4.81
CA PRO A 50 -3.76 -9.47 -4.14
C PRO A 50 -4.22 -8.05 -4.45
N SER A 51 -3.30 -7.11 -4.69
CA SER A 51 -3.65 -5.74 -5.05
C SER A 51 -4.39 -5.67 -6.39
N PHE A 52 -3.95 -6.40 -7.41
CA PHE A 52 -4.65 -6.45 -8.70
C PHE A 52 -5.97 -7.20 -8.59
N SER A 53 -6.02 -8.29 -7.83
CA SER A 53 -7.30 -8.99 -7.58
C SER A 53 -8.33 -8.07 -6.93
N LEU A 54 -7.92 -7.25 -5.96
CA LEU A 54 -8.81 -6.28 -5.32
C LEU A 54 -9.24 -5.17 -6.30
N LEU A 55 -8.30 -4.65 -7.09
CA LEU A 55 -8.59 -3.63 -8.10
C LEU A 55 -9.68 -4.09 -9.07
N TYR A 56 -9.57 -5.32 -9.59
CA TYR A 56 -10.58 -5.86 -10.50
C TYR A 56 -11.93 -6.12 -9.79
N ALA A 57 -11.91 -6.59 -8.54
CA ALA A 57 -13.13 -6.78 -7.76
C ALA A 57 -13.86 -5.46 -7.46
N MET A 58 -13.14 -4.34 -7.37
CA MET A 58 -13.74 -3.01 -7.19
C MET A 58 -14.31 -2.43 -8.49
N ASP A 59 -13.73 -2.77 -9.64
CA ASP A 59 -14.19 -2.29 -10.95
C ASP A 59 -15.42 -3.07 -11.45
N GLU A 60 -15.64 -4.28 -10.93
CA GLU A 60 -16.81 -5.09 -11.25
C GLU A 60 -18.08 -4.44 -10.66
N VAL A 61 -18.82 -3.72 -11.51
CA VAL A 61 -20.14 -3.16 -11.16
C VAL A 61 -21.14 -4.31 -11.17
N ILE A 62 -21.45 -4.80 -9.97
CA ILE A 62 -22.54 -5.75 -9.72
C ILE A 62 -23.87 -5.01 -9.93
N ASP A 63 -24.88 -5.70 -10.47
CA ASP A 63 -26.26 -5.19 -10.54
C ASP A 63 -26.71 -4.67 -9.15
N PRO A 64 -26.85 -3.34 -8.98
CA PRO A 64 -27.14 -2.78 -7.67
C PRO A 64 -28.62 -2.98 -7.33
N ILE A 65 -28.90 -3.39 -6.09
CA ILE A 65 -30.28 -3.50 -5.56
C ILE A 65 -30.86 -2.11 -5.26
N LEU A 66 -30.00 -1.09 -5.09
CA LEU A 66 -30.40 0.28 -4.77
C LEU A 66 -29.44 1.27 -5.43
N THR A 67 -29.99 2.30 -6.07
CA THR A 67 -29.21 3.42 -6.63
C THR A 67 -29.44 4.69 -5.80
N LEU A 68 -28.36 5.24 -5.26
CA LEU A 68 -28.34 6.49 -4.49
C LEU A 68 -27.48 7.51 -5.22
N LYS A 69 -28.07 8.67 -5.55
CA LYS A 69 -27.32 9.80 -6.08
C LYS A 69 -27.00 10.78 -4.96
N VAL A 70 -25.71 11.10 -4.81
CA VAL A 70 -25.19 12.01 -3.78
C VAL A 70 -24.66 13.27 -4.45
N ILE A 71 -25.17 14.44 -4.04
CA ILE A 71 -24.77 15.75 -4.54
C ILE A 71 -24.05 16.50 -3.41
N GLY A 72 -22.80 16.87 -3.65
CA GLY A 72 -22.03 17.70 -2.73
C GLY A 72 -22.29 19.19 -2.96
N ASN A 73 -22.84 19.86 -1.95
CA ASN A 73 -23.05 21.30 -1.95
C ASN A 73 -22.10 21.99 -0.95
N GLN A 74 -22.04 23.33 -0.96
CA GLN A 74 -21.23 24.06 0.02
C GLN A 74 -21.79 23.86 1.43
N TRP A 75 -21.02 23.10 2.23
CA TRP A 75 -21.23 22.69 3.63
C TRP A 75 -22.40 21.75 3.92
N TYR A 76 -22.98 21.09 2.91
CA TYR A 76 -23.98 20.04 3.13
C TYR A 76 -24.01 19.05 1.97
N TRP A 77 -24.66 17.91 2.17
CA TRP A 77 -24.84 16.87 1.17
C TRP A 77 -26.32 16.62 0.91
N SER A 78 -26.71 16.48 -0.36
CA SER A 78 -28.07 16.14 -0.77
C SER A 78 -28.10 14.72 -1.32
N TYR A 79 -29.14 13.97 -0.99
CA TYR A 79 -29.31 12.56 -1.35
C TYR A 79 -30.62 12.36 -2.11
N GLU A 80 -30.55 11.64 -3.22
CA GLU A 80 -31.68 11.29 -4.10
C GLU A 80 -31.76 9.77 -4.26
N TYR A 81 -32.88 9.18 -3.83
CA TYR A 81 -33.20 7.77 -4.08
C TYR A 81 -34.04 7.67 -5.35
N SER A 82 -33.46 7.13 -6.42
CA SER A 82 -34.12 7.05 -7.74
C SER A 82 -34.94 5.78 -7.97
N ASP A 83 -34.80 4.77 -7.10
CA ASP A 83 -35.35 3.42 -7.29
C ASP A 83 -36.53 3.08 -6.34
N ALA A 84 -37.13 4.11 -5.72
CA ALA A 84 -38.27 3.93 -4.83
C ALA A 84 -39.57 3.77 -5.66
N MET A 85 -40.33 2.70 -5.39
CA MET A 85 -41.46 2.25 -6.22
C MET A 85 -42.68 3.19 -6.27
N ASP A 86 -42.85 4.07 -5.28
CA ASP A 86 -44.02 4.97 -5.20
C ASP A 86 -43.68 6.45 -5.40
N ASP A 87 -42.55 6.94 -4.87
CA ASP A 87 -42.06 8.32 -5.05
C ASP A 87 -40.54 8.38 -4.75
N SER A 88 -39.79 9.10 -5.58
CA SER A 88 -38.36 9.38 -5.34
C SER A 88 -38.17 10.19 -4.05
N ILE A 89 -37.35 9.68 -3.13
CA ILE A 89 -37.09 10.31 -1.83
C ILE A 89 -35.89 11.26 -1.95
N PHE A 90 -36.05 12.50 -1.46
CA PHE A 90 -35.02 13.54 -1.44
C PHE A 90 -34.83 14.10 -0.03
N PHE A 91 -33.57 14.24 0.42
CA PHE A 91 -33.27 14.91 1.69
C PHE A 91 -31.87 15.53 1.71
N ASP A 92 -31.70 16.57 2.54
CA ASP A 92 -30.43 17.26 2.78
C ASP A 92 -29.85 16.87 4.16
N SER A 93 -28.54 16.69 4.22
CA SER A 93 -27.75 16.50 5.44
C SER A 93 -26.83 17.70 5.64
N TYR A 94 -27.19 18.57 6.58
CA TYR A 94 -26.37 19.71 7.03
C TYR A 94 -25.22 19.28 7.95
#